data_AF-A0A934D3X5-F1
#
_entry.id   AF-A0A934D3X5-F1
#
_cell.length_a   1.000
_cell.length_b   1.000
_cell.length_c   1.000
_cell.angle_alpha   90.00
_cell.angle_beta   90.00
_cell.angle_gamma   90.00
#
_symmetry.space_group_name_H-M   'P 1'
#
loop_
_entity.id
_entity.type
_entity.pdbx_description
1 polymer ?
#
loop_
_entity_poly.entity_id
_entity_poly.type
_entity_poly.pdbx_seq_one_letter_code
_entity_poly.pdbx_strand_id
1 'polypeptide(L)'
;MLNVTCWSLLAVVLLPLGSSHAKREHAPLVAPAADVSLSTEASRRADASGSTDASLPRDVSAKSDVSCANPAAPVEAKPFPLKTVTLKTDGEAFYVEGRMVIPSNAKVVSLRATRVTGRGDDATLVIEGELQMRAVTGGLVVLENVELELARDFHALSLMQTEMHGTGGIVSDEKDAHEGTVYVSGSKFVGSTKVALRMTGGTAAFSSCSFAQQVSIQGVPRSEKAPSQLEFGMQGCKGDKEGVFGGLRVVGIKEANLAFNDLAGTECLFSDVEKLKLYGNNVRAERCEFAQTKAGRFGGTDIEADDFRAKRIVLTAPPKPGAPERVKFTSCWFGGGTDAKTIRAELFEDAGTDPKIGAVAELQKVVATPVGMGGGAR
;
A
#
# COMPACT_ATOMS: atom_id res chain seq x y z
N MET A 1 -49.80 -8.27 53.31
CA MET A 1 -49.53 -6.82 53.40
C MET A 1 -49.30 -6.31 52.00
N LEU A 2 -50.29 -5.60 51.44
CA LEU A 2 -50.26 -4.99 50.12
C LEU A 2 -49.65 -3.58 50.21
N ASN A 3 -48.83 -3.20 49.24
CA ASN A 3 -48.58 -1.80 48.84
C ASN A 3 -48.30 -1.83 47.33
N VAL A 4 -49.26 -1.39 46.49
CA VAL A 4 -49.44 -0.02 45.99
C VAL A 4 -48.28 0.42 45.09
N THR A 5 -48.50 0.36 43.78
CA THR A 5 -48.11 1.43 42.85
C THR A 5 -49.13 1.49 41.72
N CYS A 6 -49.53 2.72 41.43
CA CYS A 6 -50.64 3.13 40.60
C CYS A 6 -50.08 4.11 39.53
N TRP A 7 -50.88 4.33 38.48
CA TRP A 7 -50.75 5.34 37.42
C TRP A 7 -49.76 5.06 36.27
N SER A 8 -50.03 5.34 34.99
CA SER A 8 -51.24 5.65 34.21
C SER A 8 -50.82 5.66 32.74
N LEU A 9 -51.71 5.18 31.86
CA LEU A 9 -51.63 5.39 30.40
C LEU A 9 -51.71 6.88 30.06
N LEU A 10 -50.95 7.32 29.05
CA LEU A 10 -51.38 8.42 28.18
C LEU A 10 -50.97 8.14 26.74
N ALA A 11 -51.98 8.02 25.87
CA ALA A 11 -51.87 8.00 24.43
C ALA A 11 -51.96 9.43 23.90
N VAL A 12 -51.15 9.78 22.88
CA VAL A 12 -51.35 10.95 22.03
C VAL A 12 -51.18 10.53 20.58
N VAL A 13 -52.20 10.81 19.78
CA VAL A 13 -52.30 10.65 18.32
C VAL A 13 -52.45 12.05 17.72
N LEU A 14 -52.08 12.19 16.43
CA LEU A 14 -52.30 13.28 15.44
C LEU A 14 -51.02 14.09 15.14
N LEU A 15 -50.29 13.81 14.04
CA LEU A 15 -50.49 14.14 12.59
C LEU A 15 -49.65 15.38 12.16
N PRO A 16 -49.37 15.56 10.85
CA PRO A 16 -48.05 15.96 10.35
C PRO A 16 -47.95 17.44 9.99
N LEU A 17 -46.72 17.97 9.99
CA LEU A 17 -46.38 19.25 9.37
C LEU A 17 -45.36 19.01 8.26
N GLY A 18 -45.72 19.46 7.07
CA GLY A 18 -44.93 19.35 5.86
C GLY A 18 -43.94 20.49 5.63
N SER A 19 -43.22 20.32 4.52
CA SER A 19 -42.49 21.28 3.71
C SER A 19 -41.30 22.03 4.35
N SER A 20 -40.10 21.80 3.82
CA SER A 20 -39.61 22.68 2.74
C SER A 20 -38.38 22.08 2.05
N HIS A 21 -38.46 22.03 0.72
CA HIS A 21 -37.33 21.83 -0.17
C HIS A 21 -36.44 23.08 -0.13
N ALA A 22 -35.20 22.93 0.30
CA ALA A 22 -34.14 23.89 0.00
C ALA A 22 -33.21 23.28 -1.06
N LYS A 23 -33.42 23.67 -2.32
CA LYS A 23 -32.44 23.53 -3.40
C LYS A 23 -31.19 24.35 -3.02
N ARG A 24 -30.05 23.69 -2.81
CA ARG A 24 -28.74 24.35 -2.90
C ARG A 24 -28.27 24.23 -4.33
N GLU A 25 -28.45 25.31 -5.09
CA GLU A 25 -27.71 25.55 -6.32
C GLU A 25 -26.25 25.86 -5.93
N HIS A 26 -25.35 24.94 -6.24
CA HIS A 26 -23.92 25.23 -6.25
C HIS A 26 -23.55 25.79 -7.61
N ALA A 27 -23.17 27.07 -7.62
CA ALA A 27 -22.57 27.75 -8.75
C ALA A 27 -21.25 27.05 -9.16
N PRO A 28 -20.94 26.96 -10.47
CA PRO A 28 -19.69 26.38 -10.93
C PRO A 28 -18.51 27.35 -10.68
N LEU A 29 -17.46 26.84 -10.07
CA LEU A 29 -16.15 27.48 -9.99
C LEU A 29 -15.53 27.53 -11.40
N VAL A 30 -15.34 28.74 -11.89
CA VAL A 30 -14.64 29.08 -13.13
C VAL A 30 -13.15 28.80 -12.95
N ALA A 31 -12.61 27.87 -13.73
CA ALA A 31 -11.17 27.68 -13.87
C ALA A 31 -10.62 28.70 -14.90
N PRO A 32 -9.49 29.38 -14.64
CA PRO A 32 -8.85 30.21 -15.65
C PRO A 32 -8.16 29.34 -16.70
N ALA A 33 -8.53 29.59 -17.95
CA ALA A 33 -7.91 29.03 -19.15
C ALA A 33 -6.46 29.52 -19.28
N ALA A 34 -5.53 28.58 -19.43
CA ALA A 34 -4.21 28.85 -19.98
C ALA A 34 -4.19 28.28 -21.40
N ASP A 35 -4.40 29.18 -22.37
CA ASP A 35 -4.10 28.95 -23.78
C ASP A 35 -2.58 28.78 -23.95
N VAL A 36 -2.16 27.60 -24.38
CA VAL A 36 -0.84 27.41 -24.99
C VAL A 36 -1.05 26.78 -26.36
N SER A 37 -1.10 27.65 -27.35
CA SER A 37 -1.05 27.31 -28.77
C SER A 37 0.35 26.81 -29.12
N LEU A 38 0.50 25.52 -29.42
CA LEU A 38 1.66 25.01 -30.13
C LEU A 38 1.27 24.70 -31.57
N SER A 39 1.76 25.55 -32.45
CA SER A 39 1.66 25.50 -33.90
C SER A 39 2.35 24.25 -34.46
N THR A 40 1.61 23.55 -35.30
CA THR A 40 2.07 22.55 -36.26
C THR A 40 2.96 23.22 -37.31
N GLU A 41 4.22 22.80 -37.45
CA GLU A 41 4.99 22.99 -38.68
C GLU A 41 5.49 21.65 -39.20
N ALA A 42 5.17 21.41 -40.46
CA ALA A 42 5.59 20.27 -41.23
C ALA A 42 6.78 20.64 -42.14
N SER A 43 7.72 19.70 -42.23
CA SER A 43 8.47 19.34 -43.44
C SER A 43 9.61 20.25 -43.91
N ARG A 44 10.84 19.69 -43.90
CA ARG A 44 11.71 19.59 -45.08
C ARG A 44 12.90 18.66 -44.84
N ARG A 45 13.11 17.77 -45.82
CA ARG A 45 14.32 16.93 -46.03
C ARG A 45 15.51 17.81 -46.42
N ALA A 46 16.71 17.41 -45.99
CA ALA A 46 17.91 17.42 -46.83
C ALA A 46 18.97 16.47 -46.25
N ASP A 47 19.49 15.62 -47.12
CA ASP A 47 20.67 14.77 -46.92
C ASP A 47 21.91 15.62 -46.65
N ALA A 48 22.77 15.16 -45.73
CA ALA A 48 24.21 15.44 -45.77
C ALA A 48 24.97 14.44 -44.91
N SER A 49 25.71 13.57 -45.59
CA SER A 49 26.82 12.78 -45.07
C SER A 49 27.88 13.68 -44.43
N GLY A 50 28.25 13.40 -43.18
CA GLY A 50 29.38 14.01 -42.52
C GLY A 50 29.85 13.13 -41.38
N SER A 51 30.91 12.35 -41.62
CA SER A 51 31.65 11.68 -40.57
C SER A 51 32.33 12.73 -39.71
N THR A 52 32.02 12.73 -38.41
CA THR A 52 32.88 13.34 -37.41
C THR A 52 32.92 12.43 -36.20
N ASP A 53 34.08 11.79 -36.09
CA ASP A 53 34.63 11.16 -34.91
C ASP A 53 34.58 12.16 -33.74
N ALA A 54 33.82 11.83 -32.71
CA ALA A 54 33.76 12.58 -31.46
C ALA A 54 33.57 11.59 -30.30
N SER A 55 34.71 11.08 -29.85
CA SER A 55 34.87 10.42 -28.56
C SER A 55 34.37 11.36 -27.45
N LEU A 56 33.20 11.07 -26.87
CA LEU A 56 32.72 11.72 -25.65
C LEU A 56 33.02 10.82 -24.45
N PRO A 57 33.72 11.31 -23.41
CA PRO A 57 33.86 10.56 -22.17
C PRO A 57 32.51 10.57 -21.43
N ARG A 58 31.90 9.40 -21.30
CA ARG A 58 30.84 9.17 -20.31
C ARG A 58 31.50 8.94 -18.96
N ASP A 59 31.61 9.98 -18.17
CA ASP A 59 31.84 9.87 -16.73
C ASP A 59 31.04 10.95 -16.01
N VAL A 60 29.79 10.63 -15.70
CA VAL A 60 29.07 11.25 -14.58
C VAL A 60 28.47 10.11 -13.77
N SER A 61 29.34 9.38 -13.09
CA SER A 61 28.96 8.56 -11.95
C SER A 61 28.64 9.50 -10.79
N ALA A 62 27.37 9.93 -10.69
CA ALA A 62 26.85 10.50 -9.45
C ALA A 62 26.77 9.38 -8.40
N LYS A 63 27.93 9.05 -7.82
CA LYS A 63 28.04 8.33 -6.56
C LYS A 63 27.60 9.30 -5.47
N SER A 64 26.32 9.29 -5.13
CA SER A 64 25.92 9.59 -3.76
C SER A 64 26.37 8.41 -2.89
N ASP A 65 27.67 8.38 -2.62
CA ASP A 65 28.24 7.58 -1.54
C ASP A 65 27.70 8.18 -0.23
N VAL A 66 26.47 7.79 0.14
CA VAL A 66 26.04 7.82 1.53
C VAL A 66 26.90 6.78 2.21
N SER A 67 28.10 7.18 2.61
CA SER A 67 28.95 6.34 3.43
C SER A 67 28.15 6.05 4.69
N CYS A 68 27.79 4.79 4.89
CA CYS A 68 27.49 4.24 6.20
C CYS A 68 28.77 4.41 7.02
N ALA A 69 28.97 5.61 7.56
CA ALA A 69 30.09 5.89 8.45
C ALA A 69 30.00 4.86 9.56
N ASN A 70 30.98 3.96 9.56
CA ASN A 70 31.19 2.94 10.56
C ASN A 70 31.12 3.65 11.93
N PRO A 71 30.27 3.22 12.87
CA PRO A 71 29.99 4.04 14.02
C PRO A 71 31.24 4.24 14.87
N ALA A 72 31.39 5.47 15.35
CA ALA A 72 32.20 5.83 16.49
C ALA A 72 31.95 4.87 17.67
N ALA A 73 32.86 4.88 18.66
CA ALA A 73 32.85 4.04 19.85
C ALA A 73 31.44 3.65 20.36
N PRO A 74 31.23 2.40 20.82
CA PRO A 74 29.90 1.88 21.15
C PRO A 74 29.20 2.80 22.15
N VAL A 75 28.18 3.50 21.67
CA VAL A 75 27.27 4.29 22.52
C VAL A 75 26.52 3.29 23.40
N GLU A 76 26.63 3.44 24.71
CA GLU A 76 25.92 2.58 25.65
C GLU A 76 24.40 2.72 25.42
N ALA A 77 23.76 1.61 25.05
CA ALA A 77 22.34 1.59 24.75
C ALA A 77 21.51 1.64 26.05
N LYS A 78 20.47 2.48 26.08
CA LYS A 78 19.54 2.64 27.20
C LYS A 78 18.15 2.05 26.89
N PRO A 79 17.28 1.76 27.87
CA PRO A 79 15.93 1.27 27.59
C PRO A 79 15.16 2.23 26.67
N PHE A 80 14.36 1.68 25.75
CA PHE A 80 13.49 2.48 24.91
C PHE A 80 12.46 3.25 25.76
N PRO A 81 12.22 4.55 25.51
CA PRO A 81 11.33 5.34 26.34
C PRO A 81 9.86 4.99 26.08
N LEU A 82 9.11 4.78 27.16
CA LEU A 82 7.69 4.39 27.13
C LEU A 82 6.73 5.51 27.56
N LYS A 83 7.23 6.76 27.60
CA LYS A 83 6.45 7.95 27.95
C LYS A 83 6.60 8.99 26.86
N THR A 84 5.71 9.99 26.87
CA THR A 84 5.79 11.11 25.91
C THR A 84 7.17 11.75 25.93
N VAL A 85 7.86 11.69 24.79
CA VAL A 85 9.21 12.22 24.64
C VAL A 85 9.50 12.54 23.18
N THR A 86 10.38 13.52 22.96
CA THR A 86 11.00 13.77 21.67
C THR A 86 12.50 13.52 21.78
N LEU A 87 13.02 12.58 20.99
CA LEU A 87 14.44 12.26 20.92
C LEU A 87 15.13 13.29 20.03
N LYS A 88 16.04 14.07 20.64
CA LYS A 88 16.65 15.26 20.02
C LYS A 88 18.16 15.13 19.78
N THR A 89 18.76 14.06 20.28
CA THR A 89 20.19 13.79 20.16
C THR A 89 20.44 12.79 19.04
N ASP A 90 21.37 13.10 18.13
CA ASP A 90 21.78 12.18 17.07
C ASP A 90 22.65 11.04 17.62
N GLY A 91 22.46 9.85 17.06
CA GLY A 91 23.27 8.67 17.38
C GLY A 91 22.88 8.00 18.70
N GLU A 92 21.75 8.36 19.31
CA GLU A 92 21.28 7.64 20.49
C GLU A 92 20.98 6.17 20.15
N ALA A 93 21.43 5.29 21.05
CA ALA A 93 21.17 3.87 21.00
C ALA A 93 20.17 3.49 22.10
N PHE A 94 19.16 2.73 21.72
CA PHE A 94 18.14 2.20 22.61
C PHE A 94 18.05 0.68 22.49
N TYR A 95 17.53 0.03 23.52
CA TYR A 95 17.15 -1.37 23.44
C TYR A 95 15.69 -1.59 23.81
N VAL A 96 15.10 -2.63 23.22
CA VAL A 96 13.81 -3.21 23.59
C VAL A 96 14.09 -4.59 24.15
N GLU A 97 13.59 -4.88 25.35
CA GLU A 97 13.73 -6.19 25.99
C GLU A 97 12.36 -6.70 26.42
N GLY A 98 12.05 -7.95 26.06
CA GLY A 98 10.71 -8.48 26.21
C GLY A 98 9.65 -7.58 25.55
N ARG A 99 8.44 -7.62 26.11
CA ARG A 99 7.31 -6.81 25.65
C ARG A 99 7.28 -5.48 26.39
N MET A 100 7.54 -4.40 25.68
CA MET A 100 7.46 -3.03 26.19
C MET A 100 6.27 -2.31 25.55
N VAL A 101 5.52 -1.52 26.32
CA VAL A 101 4.28 -0.89 25.84
C VAL A 101 4.43 0.63 25.80
N ILE A 102 4.17 1.24 24.64
CA ILE A 102 3.91 2.68 24.52
C ILE A 102 2.42 2.88 24.81
N PRO A 103 2.04 3.41 26.00
CA PRO A 103 0.64 3.49 26.40
C PRO A 103 -0.15 4.46 25.53
N SER A 104 -1.47 4.29 25.49
CA SER A 104 -2.39 5.09 24.67
C SER A 104 -2.27 6.62 24.82
N ASN A 105 -1.83 7.10 25.98
CA ASN A 105 -1.62 8.53 26.27
C ASN A 105 -0.18 9.02 25.99
N ALA A 106 0.70 8.16 25.47
CA ALA A 106 2.09 8.51 25.17
C ALA A 106 2.32 8.77 23.68
N LYS A 107 3.21 9.72 23.40
CA LYS A 107 3.73 10.01 22.06
C LYS A 107 5.25 10.01 22.06
N VAL A 108 5.85 9.02 21.40
CA VAL A 108 7.31 8.92 21.26
C VAL A 108 7.68 9.37 19.86
N VAL A 109 8.49 10.43 19.76
CA VAL A 109 8.94 10.99 18.49
C VAL A 109 10.46 10.97 18.42
N SER A 110 11.05 10.30 17.43
CA SER A 110 12.43 10.53 17.02
C SER A 110 12.48 11.43 15.79
N LEU A 111 13.33 12.45 15.83
CA LEU A 111 13.61 13.37 14.72
C LEU A 111 15.07 13.27 14.25
N ARG A 112 15.80 12.25 14.71
CA ARG A 112 17.26 12.14 14.70
C ARG A 112 17.69 10.74 14.30
N ALA A 113 18.92 10.58 13.83
CA ALA A 113 19.49 9.26 13.60
C ALA A 113 19.50 8.48 14.91
N THR A 114 18.87 7.31 14.94
CA THR A 114 18.64 6.53 16.16
C THR A 114 18.80 5.05 15.84
N ARG A 115 19.39 4.27 16.75
CA ARG A 115 19.40 2.81 16.65
C ARG A 115 18.57 2.23 17.80
N VAL A 116 17.67 1.32 17.48
CA VAL A 116 16.91 0.53 18.46
C VAL A 116 17.19 -0.94 18.21
N THR A 117 17.62 -1.65 19.24
CA THR A 117 18.02 -3.05 19.12
C THR A 117 17.20 -3.91 20.07
N GLY A 118 16.57 -4.95 19.54
CA GLY A 118 15.89 -5.96 20.35
C GLY A 118 16.88 -6.85 21.08
N ARG A 119 16.59 -7.16 22.35
CA ARG A 119 17.35 -8.06 23.21
C ARG A 119 16.45 -9.23 23.62
N GLY A 120 16.84 -10.43 23.19
CA GLY A 120 16.07 -11.66 23.39
C GLY A 120 15.09 -11.93 22.27
N ASP A 121 14.42 -13.09 22.34
CA ASP A 121 13.57 -13.60 21.27
C ASP A 121 12.19 -12.91 21.19
N ASP A 122 11.78 -12.22 22.25
CA ASP A 122 10.48 -11.52 22.36
C ASP A 122 10.66 -10.00 22.50
N ALA A 123 11.61 -9.41 21.75
CA ALA A 123 11.84 -7.97 21.78
C ALA A 123 10.75 -7.22 20.99
N THR A 124 9.65 -6.92 21.67
CA THR A 124 8.43 -6.38 21.08
C THR A 124 8.07 -5.04 21.68
N LEU A 125 7.84 -4.04 20.83
CA LEU A 125 7.31 -2.74 21.20
C LEU A 125 5.83 -2.70 20.83
N VAL A 126 4.97 -2.85 21.82
CA VAL A 126 3.51 -2.76 21.68
C VAL A 126 3.11 -1.28 21.65
N ILE A 127 2.41 -0.87 20.61
CA ILE A 127 2.04 0.53 20.36
C ILE A 127 0.55 0.68 20.61
N GLU A 128 0.18 1.25 21.77
CA GLU A 128 -1.18 1.74 22.05
C GLU A 128 -1.31 3.24 21.74
N GLY A 129 -0.23 4.01 21.94
CA GLY A 129 -0.20 5.45 21.70
C GLY A 129 0.22 5.83 20.29
N GLU A 130 1.15 6.78 20.21
CA GLU A 130 1.76 7.22 18.95
C GLU A 130 3.27 6.97 18.95
N LEU A 131 3.76 6.31 17.89
CA LEU A 131 5.18 6.17 17.60
C LEU A 131 5.51 6.83 16.27
N GLN A 132 6.39 7.83 16.30
CA GLN A 132 6.90 8.50 15.10
C GLN A 132 8.43 8.42 15.07
N MET A 133 8.98 7.73 14.08
CA MET A 133 10.43 7.59 13.91
C MET A 133 10.86 8.15 12.56
N ARG A 134 11.69 9.19 12.57
CA ARG A 134 12.27 9.78 11.36
C ARG A 134 13.60 10.49 11.64
N ALA A 135 14.48 10.60 10.66
CA ALA A 135 15.74 11.32 10.77
C ALA A 135 15.72 12.63 9.94
N VAL A 136 15.15 13.70 10.50
CA VAL A 136 14.89 14.95 9.74
C VAL A 136 16.17 15.68 9.33
N THR A 137 17.22 15.57 10.14
CA THR A 137 18.52 16.24 9.91
C THR A 137 19.51 15.42 9.09
N GLY A 138 19.03 14.37 8.43
CA GLY A 138 19.88 13.36 7.79
C GLY A 138 20.24 12.23 8.74
N GLY A 139 20.82 11.17 8.17
CA GLY A 139 21.02 9.90 8.86
C GLY A 139 19.84 8.95 8.67
N LEU A 140 19.78 7.92 9.50
CA LEU A 140 18.86 6.81 9.36
C LEU A 140 18.38 6.35 10.74
N VAL A 141 17.10 5.97 10.85
CA VAL A 141 16.63 5.20 12.01
C VAL A 141 16.77 3.72 11.71
N VAL A 142 17.48 2.99 12.56
CA VAL A 142 17.68 1.54 12.41
C VAL A 142 16.95 0.82 13.53
N LEU A 143 16.09 -0.14 13.16
CA LEU A 143 15.40 -1.05 14.07
C LEU A 143 15.93 -2.47 13.82
N GLU A 144 16.68 -3.04 14.76
CA GLU A 144 17.33 -4.35 14.60
C GLU A 144 16.69 -5.36 15.55
N ASN A 145 16.11 -6.45 15.02
CA ASN A 145 15.45 -7.50 15.80
C ASN A 145 14.31 -6.97 16.69
N VAL A 146 13.55 -5.98 16.21
CA VAL A 146 12.42 -5.38 16.95
C VAL A 146 11.12 -5.65 16.21
N GLU A 147 10.15 -6.21 16.92
CA GLU A 147 8.76 -6.28 16.44
C GLU A 147 7.98 -5.06 16.93
N LEU A 148 7.32 -4.36 16.01
CA LEU A 148 6.37 -3.29 16.29
C LEU A 148 4.97 -3.88 16.22
N GLU A 149 4.40 -4.16 17.39
CA GLU A 149 3.06 -4.73 17.51
C GLU A 149 2.04 -3.60 17.71
N LEU A 150 1.10 -3.47 16.79
CA LEU A 150 0.00 -2.50 16.90
C LEU A 150 -1.04 -3.03 17.87
N ALA A 151 -1.36 -2.29 18.94
CA ALA A 151 -2.45 -2.64 19.84
C ALA A 151 -3.80 -2.30 19.21
N ARG A 152 -4.91 -2.84 19.76
CA ARG A 152 -6.26 -2.71 19.20
C ARG A 152 -6.67 -1.26 18.89
N ASP A 153 -6.43 -0.36 19.83
CA ASP A 153 -6.84 1.05 19.76
C ASP A 153 -5.63 1.98 19.55
N PHE A 154 -4.62 1.53 18.80
CA PHE A 154 -3.43 2.32 18.54
C PHE A 154 -3.76 3.61 17.77
N HIS A 155 -3.16 4.75 18.14
CA HIS A 155 -3.45 5.99 17.44
C HIS A 155 -2.72 6.07 16.10
N ALA A 156 -1.39 5.98 16.12
CA ALA A 156 -0.60 6.08 14.90
C ALA A 156 0.81 5.46 15.01
N LEU A 157 1.25 4.86 13.90
CA LEU A 157 2.63 4.49 13.64
C LEU A 157 3.11 5.24 12.39
N SER A 158 4.17 6.03 12.53
CA SER A 158 4.80 6.75 11.42
C SER A 158 6.29 6.43 11.34
N LEU A 159 6.71 5.72 10.31
CA LEU A 159 8.12 5.44 10.04
C LEU A 159 8.54 6.16 8.76
N MET A 160 9.56 7.02 8.84
CA MET A 160 10.12 7.67 7.66
C MET A 160 11.63 7.52 7.62
N GLN A 161 12.17 7.06 6.48
CA GLN A 161 13.61 6.81 6.31
C GLN A 161 14.16 5.89 7.41
N THR A 162 13.50 4.74 7.54
CA THR A 162 13.85 3.72 8.54
C THR A 162 14.36 2.46 7.85
N GLU A 163 15.28 1.74 8.48
CA GLU A 163 15.63 0.39 8.07
C GLU A 163 15.34 -0.59 9.20
N MET A 164 14.56 -1.61 8.89
CA MET A 164 14.27 -2.74 9.77
C MET A 164 15.12 -3.93 9.34
N HIS A 165 15.87 -4.50 10.28
CA HIS A 165 16.80 -5.61 10.05
C HIS A 165 16.51 -6.78 10.98
N GLY A 166 16.85 -7.98 10.51
CA GLY A 166 16.79 -9.20 11.31
C GLY A 166 15.37 -9.76 11.44
N THR A 167 15.01 -10.19 12.65
CA THR A 167 13.65 -10.66 12.97
C THR A 167 12.75 -9.48 13.39
N GLY A 168 11.44 -9.66 13.35
CA GLY A 168 10.47 -8.60 13.69
C GLY A 168 9.87 -7.92 12.45
N GLY A 169 9.58 -6.61 12.54
CA GLY A 169 8.83 -5.88 11.52
C GLY A 169 7.60 -5.17 12.10
N ILE A 170 6.53 -4.99 11.31
CA ILE A 170 5.28 -4.37 11.77
C ILE A 170 4.19 -5.43 11.73
N VAL A 171 3.55 -5.67 12.87
CA VAL A 171 2.47 -6.64 13.00
C VAL A 171 1.28 -6.06 13.75
N SER A 172 0.10 -6.58 13.45
CA SER A 172 -1.07 -6.45 14.31
C SER A 172 -1.23 -7.73 15.15
N ASP A 173 -1.85 -7.62 16.32
CA ASP A 173 -2.27 -8.81 17.07
C ASP A 173 -3.21 -9.66 16.19
N GLU A 174 -3.04 -10.98 16.21
CA GLU A 174 -3.85 -11.90 15.42
C GLU A 174 -5.30 -12.03 15.93
N LYS A 175 -5.53 -11.69 17.20
CA LYS A 175 -6.80 -11.90 17.88
C LYS A 175 -7.78 -10.76 17.70
N ASP A 176 -7.26 -9.54 17.59
CA ASP A 176 -8.07 -8.33 17.58
C ASP A 176 -8.07 -7.65 16.20
N ALA A 177 -9.12 -6.87 15.97
CA ALA A 177 -9.23 -6.03 14.77
C ALA A 177 -8.86 -4.60 15.15
N HIS A 178 -7.86 -4.05 14.48
CA HIS A 178 -7.22 -2.78 14.86
C HIS A 178 -7.77 -1.59 14.08
N GLU A 179 -7.74 -0.39 14.67
CA GLU A 179 -8.08 0.85 13.98
C GLU A 179 -7.05 1.92 14.32
N GLY A 180 -6.48 2.56 13.30
CA GLY A 180 -5.43 3.56 13.49
C GLY A 180 -4.80 3.95 12.15
N THR A 181 -3.70 4.70 12.22
CA THR A 181 -2.96 5.13 11.01
C THR A 181 -1.56 4.53 11.00
N VAL A 182 -1.23 3.79 9.94
CA VAL A 182 0.14 3.33 9.66
C VAL A 182 0.66 4.08 8.43
N TYR A 183 1.72 4.85 8.62
CA TYR A 183 2.40 5.56 7.53
C TYR A 183 3.86 5.15 7.49
N VAL A 184 4.30 4.59 6.36
CA VAL A 184 5.69 4.18 6.16
C VAL A 184 6.20 4.81 4.88
N SER A 185 7.32 5.53 4.96
CA SER A 185 7.87 6.26 3.82
C SER A 185 9.38 6.12 3.72
N GLY A 186 9.92 5.90 2.52
CA GLY A 186 11.36 5.83 2.27
C GLY A 186 12.08 4.78 3.12
N SER A 187 11.39 3.68 3.49
CA SER A 187 11.88 2.72 4.49
C SER A 187 12.15 1.34 3.89
N LYS A 188 13.06 0.58 4.49
CA LYS A 188 13.45 -0.75 4.02
C LYS A 188 13.23 -1.82 5.07
N PHE A 189 12.66 -2.93 4.66
CA PHE A 189 12.42 -4.13 5.44
C PHE A 189 13.32 -5.23 4.87
N VAL A 190 14.45 -5.43 5.53
CA VAL A 190 15.55 -6.28 5.07
C VAL A 190 15.45 -7.67 5.70
N GLY A 191 15.90 -8.69 4.96
CA GLY A 191 16.01 -10.06 5.48
C GLY A 191 14.65 -10.68 5.78
N SER A 192 14.43 -11.11 7.02
CA SER A 192 13.22 -11.78 7.49
C SER A 192 12.17 -10.85 8.11
N THR A 193 12.35 -9.54 7.99
CA THR A 193 11.38 -8.59 8.55
C THR A 193 10.04 -8.65 7.82
N LYS A 194 8.95 -8.73 8.59
CA LYS A 194 7.57 -8.92 8.07
C LYS A 194 6.73 -7.65 8.20
N VAL A 195 5.77 -7.48 7.29
CA VAL A 195 4.69 -6.49 7.45
C VAL A 195 3.37 -7.22 7.30
N ALA A 196 2.66 -7.39 8.41
CA ALA A 196 1.41 -8.11 8.48
C ALA A 196 0.37 -7.32 9.29
N LEU A 197 -0.49 -6.57 8.60
CA LEU A 197 -1.49 -5.71 9.21
C LEU A 197 -2.87 -6.34 9.14
N ARG A 198 -3.57 -6.40 10.26
CA ARG A 198 -4.96 -6.86 10.38
C ARG A 198 -5.79 -5.75 11.00
N MET A 199 -6.58 -5.04 10.20
CA MET A 199 -7.25 -3.81 10.64
C MET A 199 -8.74 -3.80 10.27
N THR A 200 -9.57 -3.28 11.17
CA THR A 200 -11.01 -3.10 10.94
C THR A 200 -11.33 -1.80 10.21
N GLY A 201 -10.44 -0.81 10.30
CA GLY A 201 -10.62 0.53 9.75
C GLY A 201 -9.32 1.33 9.82
N GLY A 202 -9.38 2.60 9.43
CA GLY A 202 -8.22 3.48 9.39
C GLY A 202 -7.46 3.39 8.07
N THR A 203 -6.17 3.73 8.11
CA THR A 203 -5.35 3.87 6.90
C THR A 203 -3.99 3.21 7.07
N ALA A 204 -3.57 2.44 6.07
CA ALA A 204 -2.20 1.99 5.90
C ALA A 204 -1.64 2.56 4.60
N ALA A 205 -0.54 3.30 4.66
CA ALA A 205 0.04 3.95 3.49
C ALA A 205 1.56 3.75 3.44
N PHE A 206 2.03 3.11 2.37
CA PHE A 206 3.45 2.83 2.12
C PHE A 206 3.93 3.59 0.89
N SER A 207 5.01 4.35 1.03
CA SER A 207 5.56 5.18 -0.04
C SER A 207 7.07 4.98 -0.17
N SER A 208 7.55 4.70 -1.38
CA SER A 208 8.99 4.50 -1.64
C SER A 208 9.64 3.51 -0.66
N CYS A 209 8.99 2.37 -0.45
CA CYS A 209 9.45 1.35 0.49
C CYS A 209 10.04 0.12 -0.23
N SER A 210 10.85 -0.64 0.50
CA SER A 210 11.41 -1.92 0.06
C SER A 210 11.04 -3.03 1.03
N PHE A 211 10.54 -4.16 0.52
CA PHE A 211 10.11 -5.30 1.32
C PHE A 211 10.73 -6.58 0.78
N ALA A 212 11.63 -7.18 1.57
CA ALA A 212 12.21 -8.48 1.25
C ALA A 212 11.21 -9.63 1.40
N GLN A 213 10.30 -9.53 2.38
CA GLN A 213 9.24 -10.51 2.65
C GLN A 213 7.89 -10.05 2.10
N GLN A 214 6.93 -10.97 2.11
CA GLN A 214 5.56 -10.69 1.71
C GLN A 214 4.95 -9.60 2.61
N VAL A 215 4.28 -8.64 1.99
CA VAL A 215 3.43 -7.65 2.69
C VAL A 215 2.00 -8.18 2.71
N SER A 216 1.42 -8.32 3.90
CA SER A 216 0.03 -8.77 4.07
C SER A 216 -0.82 -7.70 4.74
N ILE A 217 -1.87 -7.26 4.05
CA ILE A 217 -2.86 -6.30 4.52
C ILE A 217 -4.23 -6.99 4.52
N GLN A 218 -4.84 -7.10 5.69
CA GLN A 218 -6.12 -7.77 5.86
C GLN A 218 -7.11 -6.84 6.56
N GLY A 219 -8.23 -6.60 5.88
CA GLY A 219 -9.42 -6.01 6.46
C GLY A 219 -10.17 -7.04 7.29
N VAL A 220 -10.47 -6.70 8.54
CA VAL A 220 -11.29 -7.52 9.43
C VAL A 220 -12.65 -6.83 9.61
N PRO A 221 -13.78 -7.42 9.23
CA PRO A 221 -15.08 -6.80 9.43
C PRO A 221 -15.39 -6.64 10.92
N ARG A 222 -16.03 -5.53 11.33
CA ARG A 222 -16.48 -5.34 12.72
C ARG A 222 -17.66 -6.25 13.06
N SER A 223 -18.46 -6.59 12.06
CA SER A 223 -19.58 -7.54 12.14
C SER A 223 -19.99 -7.97 10.73
N GLU A 224 -20.91 -8.94 10.62
CA GLU A 224 -21.47 -9.35 9.32
C GLU A 224 -22.09 -8.19 8.50
N LYS A 225 -22.56 -7.15 9.20
CA LYS A 225 -23.21 -5.97 8.60
C LYS A 225 -22.29 -4.77 8.46
N ALA A 226 -21.11 -4.82 9.06
CA ALA A 226 -20.14 -3.73 9.09
C ALA A 226 -18.81 -4.23 8.49
N PRO A 227 -18.64 -4.14 7.15
CA PRO A 227 -17.41 -4.54 6.51
C PRO A 227 -16.24 -3.67 6.98
N SER A 228 -15.00 -4.15 6.78
CA SER A 228 -13.81 -3.37 7.07
C SER A 228 -13.87 -2.02 6.33
N GLN A 229 -13.47 -0.96 7.02
CA GLN A 229 -13.33 0.39 6.47
C GLN A 229 -11.86 0.72 6.17
N LEU A 230 -10.98 -0.28 6.16
CA LEU A 230 -9.55 -0.08 5.93
C LEU A 230 -9.29 0.45 4.51
N GLU A 231 -8.49 1.50 4.45
CA GLU A 231 -7.97 2.07 3.20
C GLU A 231 -6.46 1.82 3.12
N PHE A 232 -6.01 1.29 1.99
CA PHE A 232 -4.61 0.94 1.76
C PHE A 232 -4.05 1.70 0.56
N GLY A 233 -2.93 2.37 0.77
CA GLY A 233 -2.15 3.04 -0.29
C GLY A 233 -0.75 2.45 -0.39
N MET A 234 -0.31 2.17 -1.61
CA MET A 234 1.09 1.82 -1.88
C MET A 234 1.57 2.57 -3.12
N GLN A 235 2.60 3.40 -2.97
CA GLN A 235 3.09 4.22 -4.07
C GLN A 235 4.61 4.22 -4.18
N GLY A 236 5.10 4.14 -5.42
CA GLY A 236 6.51 4.42 -5.71
C GLY A 236 7.52 3.44 -5.11
N CYS A 237 7.09 2.23 -4.73
CA CYS A 237 7.99 1.17 -4.27
C CYS A 237 8.65 0.51 -5.49
N LYS A 238 9.70 1.13 -6.08
CA LYS A 238 10.26 0.78 -7.41
C LYS A 238 11.70 0.24 -7.38
N GLY A 239 12.05 -0.73 -8.23
CA GLY A 239 13.42 -0.95 -8.73
C GLY A 239 14.18 -2.22 -8.28
N ASP A 240 15.50 -2.24 -8.56
CA ASP A 240 16.39 -3.39 -8.34
C ASP A 240 16.75 -3.63 -6.85
N LYS A 241 16.57 -2.59 -6.01
CA LYS A 241 16.90 -2.58 -4.57
C LYS A 241 15.72 -2.16 -3.69
N GLU A 242 14.67 -1.63 -4.29
CA GLU A 242 13.46 -1.13 -3.66
C GLU A 242 12.26 -1.73 -4.40
N GLY A 243 11.21 -2.15 -3.72
CA GLY A 243 10.14 -2.94 -4.33
C GLY A 243 9.51 -3.91 -3.35
N VAL A 244 8.45 -4.58 -3.79
CA VAL A 244 7.75 -5.60 -2.99
C VAL A 244 8.20 -6.98 -3.47
N PHE A 245 9.36 -7.42 -2.99
CA PHE A 245 10.03 -8.61 -3.53
C PHE A 245 9.49 -9.94 -3.01
N GLY A 246 8.93 -9.95 -1.80
CA GLY A 246 8.33 -11.16 -1.23
C GLY A 246 6.87 -11.40 -1.62
N GLY A 247 6.27 -10.52 -2.43
CA GLY A 247 4.85 -10.59 -2.79
C GLY A 247 3.96 -9.64 -1.98
N LEU A 248 2.71 -9.53 -2.41
CA LEU A 248 1.73 -8.65 -1.82
C LEU A 248 0.40 -9.37 -1.66
N ARG A 249 -0.21 -9.28 -0.48
CA ARG A 249 -1.54 -9.82 -0.21
C ARG A 249 -2.43 -8.74 0.39
N VAL A 250 -3.53 -8.43 -0.27
CA VAL A 250 -4.52 -7.43 0.16
C VAL A 250 -5.90 -8.09 0.17
N VAL A 251 -6.52 -8.21 1.35
CA VAL A 251 -7.73 -9.03 1.53
C VAL A 251 -8.80 -8.31 2.33
N GLY A 252 -10.03 -8.25 1.80
CA GLY A 252 -11.22 -7.87 2.57
C GLY A 252 -11.26 -6.40 3.00
N ILE A 253 -10.69 -5.50 2.21
CA ILE A 253 -10.60 -4.06 2.53
C ILE A 253 -11.55 -3.23 1.66
N LYS A 254 -11.83 -2.01 2.12
CA LYS A 254 -12.72 -1.07 1.42
C LYS A 254 -12.06 -0.53 0.15
N GLU A 255 -10.82 -0.07 0.26
CA GLU A 255 -10.14 0.60 -0.84
C GLU A 255 -8.65 0.30 -0.86
N ALA A 256 -8.12 -0.03 -2.03
CA ALA A 256 -6.69 -0.19 -2.28
C ALA A 256 -6.28 0.68 -3.48
N ASN A 257 -5.26 1.52 -3.30
CA ASN A 257 -4.67 2.32 -4.38
C ASN A 257 -3.18 2.01 -4.49
N LEU A 258 -2.80 1.34 -5.58
CA LEU A 258 -1.45 0.88 -5.85
C LEU A 258 -0.93 1.56 -7.12
N ALA A 259 -0.01 2.50 -6.94
CA ALA A 259 0.52 3.29 -8.04
C ALA A 259 2.04 3.21 -8.14
N PHE A 260 2.54 2.89 -9.34
CA PHE A 260 3.97 2.97 -9.64
C PHE A 260 4.85 2.07 -8.76
N ASN A 261 4.43 0.83 -8.53
CA ASN A 261 5.19 -0.12 -7.72
C ASN A 261 5.82 -1.24 -8.57
N ASP A 262 6.91 -1.82 -8.08
CA ASP A 262 7.46 -3.08 -8.57
C ASP A 262 6.97 -4.22 -7.67
N LEU A 263 6.00 -4.97 -8.15
CA LEU A 263 5.28 -6.02 -7.43
C LEU A 263 5.82 -7.38 -7.87
N ALA A 264 6.74 -7.94 -7.11
CA ALA A 264 7.43 -9.20 -7.43
C ALA A 264 7.07 -10.31 -6.42
N GLY A 265 7.88 -11.37 -6.36
CA GLY A 265 7.68 -12.51 -5.46
C GLY A 265 6.82 -13.62 -6.06
N THR A 266 6.38 -14.55 -5.22
CA THR A 266 5.58 -15.69 -5.68
C THR A 266 4.16 -15.26 -6.04
N GLU A 267 3.58 -14.34 -5.27
CA GLU A 267 2.17 -13.98 -5.41
C GLU A 267 1.91 -12.49 -5.19
N CYS A 268 1.00 -11.94 -6.01
CA CYS A 268 0.25 -10.72 -5.73
C CYS A 268 -1.24 -11.05 -5.69
N LEU A 269 -1.87 -10.97 -4.53
CA LEU A 269 -3.27 -11.32 -4.30
C LEU A 269 -4.08 -10.10 -3.87
N PHE A 270 -5.19 -9.85 -4.56
CA PHE A 270 -6.19 -8.86 -4.22
C PHE A 270 -7.55 -9.55 -4.10
N SER A 271 -7.97 -9.86 -2.86
CA SER A 271 -9.24 -10.57 -2.59
C SER A 271 -10.23 -9.67 -1.88
N ASP A 272 -11.48 -9.65 -2.33
CA ASP A 272 -12.57 -8.93 -1.66
C ASP A 272 -12.23 -7.45 -1.39
N VAL A 273 -11.50 -6.82 -2.33
CA VAL A 273 -11.23 -5.39 -2.31
C VAL A 273 -12.42 -4.71 -3.00
N GLU A 274 -13.15 -3.86 -2.27
CA GLU A 274 -14.36 -3.22 -2.83
C GLU A 274 -14.02 -2.19 -3.92
N LYS A 275 -12.97 -1.40 -3.71
CA LYS A 275 -12.41 -0.49 -4.71
C LYS A 275 -10.92 -0.74 -4.87
N LEU A 276 -10.51 -1.23 -6.03
CA LEU A 276 -9.13 -1.54 -6.33
C LEU A 276 -8.67 -0.66 -7.48
N LYS A 277 -7.64 0.14 -7.26
CA LYS A 277 -6.96 0.88 -8.33
C LYS A 277 -5.52 0.40 -8.44
N LEU A 278 -5.18 -0.22 -9.57
CA LEU A 278 -3.82 -0.48 -9.99
C LEU A 278 -3.49 0.50 -11.12
N TYR A 279 -2.39 1.24 -10.95
CA TYR A 279 -1.96 2.20 -11.95
C TYR A 279 -0.44 2.20 -12.13
N GLY A 280 0.04 1.88 -13.34
CA GLY A 280 1.44 2.04 -13.66
C GLY A 280 2.40 1.14 -12.88
N ASN A 281 1.94 0.00 -12.40
CA ASN A 281 2.78 -0.95 -11.68
C ASN A 281 3.54 -1.87 -12.65
N ASN A 282 4.67 -2.40 -12.19
CA ASN A 282 5.40 -3.48 -12.84
C ASN A 282 5.13 -4.77 -12.06
N VAL A 283 4.24 -5.62 -12.59
CA VAL A 283 3.78 -6.85 -11.92
C VAL A 283 4.64 -8.02 -12.39
N ARG A 284 5.69 -8.33 -11.62
CA ARG A 284 6.64 -9.44 -11.83
C ARG A 284 6.37 -10.66 -10.97
N ALA A 285 5.36 -10.61 -10.11
CA ALA A 285 4.98 -11.76 -9.30
C ALA A 285 4.66 -12.97 -10.19
N GLU A 286 5.04 -14.18 -9.78
CA GLU A 286 4.80 -15.37 -10.61
C GLU A 286 3.31 -15.56 -10.90
N ARG A 287 2.47 -15.32 -9.87
CA ARG A 287 1.01 -15.34 -9.94
C ARG A 287 0.45 -13.99 -9.48
N CYS A 288 -0.44 -13.40 -10.28
CA CYS A 288 -1.23 -12.24 -9.89
C CYS A 288 -2.72 -12.64 -9.86
N GLU A 289 -3.37 -12.51 -8.72
CA GLU A 289 -4.74 -12.98 -8.51
C GLU A 289 -5.66 -11.87 -8.03
N PHE A 290 -6.82 -11.77 -8.68
CA PHE A 290 -7.92 -10.90 -8.31
C PHE A 290 -9.12 -11.79 -7.98
N ALA A 291 -9.57 -11.73 -6.73
CA ALA A 291 -10.57 -12.65 -6.19
C ALA A 291 -11.74 -11.89 -5.56
N GLN A 292 -12.95 -12.41 -5.75
CA GLN A 292 -14.16 -11.93 -5.09
C GLN A 292 -14.98 -13.11 -4.58
N THR A 293 -15.35 -13.12 -3.32
CA THR A 293 -16.20 -14.17 -2.73
C THR A 293 -17.67 -14.07 -3.16
N LYS A 294 -18.06 -12.95 -3.79
CA LYS A 294 -19.42 -12.68 -4.28
C LYS A 294 -19.37 -12.23 -5.73
N ALA A 295 -20.32 -12.70 -6.53
CA ALA A 295 -20.45 -12.30 -7.93
C ALA A 295 -20.78 -10.80 -8.07
N GLY A 296 -20.29 -10.15 -9.14
CA GLY A 296 -20.65 -8.75 -9.43
C GLY A 296 -19.90 -7.71 -8.60
N ARG A 297 -18.74 -8.06 -8.05
CA ARG A 297 -17.97 -7.20 -7.12
C ARG A 297 -16.67 -6.66 -7.74
N PHE A 298 -16.40 -6.92 -9.02
CA PHE A 298 -15.29 -6.28 -9.73
C PHE A 298 -15.64 -4.89 -10.28
N GLY A 299 -16.89 -4.42 -10.16
CA GLY A 299 -17.29 -3.09 -10.65
C GLY A 299 -16.47 -1.90 -10.09
N GLY A 300 -15.80 -2.07 -8.94
CA GLY A 300 -14.87 -1.09 -8.37
C GLY A 300 -13.38 -1.34 -8.67
N THR A 301 -13.06 -2.31 -9.53
CA THR A 301 -11.68 -2.65 -9.92
C THR A 301 -11.29 -1.94 -11.22
N ASP A 302 -10.23 -1.15 -11.15
CA ASP A 302 -9.63 -0.40 -12.24
C ASP A 302 -8.14 -0.74 -12.34
N ILE A 303 -7.73 -1.26 -13.49
CA ILE A 303 -6.36 -1.72 -13.76
C ILE A 303 -5.92 -1.00 -15.03
N GLU A 304 -4.97 -0.08 -14.88
CA GLU A 304 -4.59 0.83 -15.95
C GLU A 304 -3.08 1.02 -16.05
N ALA A 305 -2.58 0.92 -17.28
CA ALA A 305 -1.19 1.21 -17.62
C ALA A 305 -0.16 0.37 -16.84
N ASP A 306 -0.55 -0.82 -16.37
CA ASP A 306 0.33 -1.76 -15.69
C ASP A 306 1.10 -2.64 -16.68
N ASP A 307 2.33 -2.98 -16.31
CA ASP A 307 3.20 -3.92 -17.00
C ASP A 307 3.10 -5.31 -16.36
N PHE A 308 2.34 -6.21 -16.98
CA PHE A 308 2.21 -7.59 -16.51
C PHE A 308 3.34 -8.47 -17.09
N ARG A 309 4.25 -8.87 -16.20
CA ARG A 309 5.30 -9.87 -16.41
C ARG A 309 5.01 -11.18 -15.67
N ALA A 310 3.87 -11.27 -15.02
CA ALA A 310 3.43 -12.47 -14.32
C ALA A 310 3.30 -13.66 -15.27
N LYS A 311 3.62 -14.86 -14.78
CA LYS A 311 3.41 -16.10 -15.54
C LYS A 311 1.92 -16.43 -15.66
N ARG A 312 1.13 -16.02 -14.66
CA ARG A 312 -0.31 -16.24 -14.62
C ARG A 312 -1.05 -15.07 -13.99
N ILE A 313 -2.18 -14.70 -14.60
CA ILE A 313 -3.14 -13.74 -14.08
C ILE A 313 -4.45 -14.48 -13.84
N VAL A 314 -4.98 -14.41 -12.64
CA VAL A 314 -6.15 -15.19 -12.24
C VAL A 314 -7.28 -14.28 -11.80
N LEU A 315 -8.47 -14.54 -12.33
CA LEU A 315 -9.70 -13.90 -11.92
C LEU A 315 -10.62 -14.95 -11.30
N THR A 316 -11.03 -14.76 -10.05
CA THR A 316 -11.98 -15.66 -9.38
C THR A 316 -13.19 -14.90 -8.86
N ALA A 317 -14.37 -15.42 -9.18
CA ALA A 317 -15.64 -15.02 -8.56
C ALA A 317 -16.68 -16.13 -8.75
N PRO A 318 -17.68 -16.26 -7.88
CA PRO A 318 -18.83 -17.11 -8.15
C PRO A 318 -19.53 -16.71 -9.45
N PRO A 319 -20.04 -17.67 -10.24
CA PRO A 319 -20.83 -17.36 -11.42
C PRO A 319 -22.17 -16.75 -11.02
N LYS A 320 -22.72 -15.88 -11.87
CA LYS A 320 -24.08 -15.34 -11.76
C LYS A 320 -24.85 -15.64 -13.04
N PRO A 321 -26.21 -15.68 -13.00
CA PRO A 321 -27.01 -15.83 -14.21
C PRO A 321 -26.63 -14.77 -15.26
N GLY A 322 -26.44 -15.21 -16.51
CA GLY A 322 -26.04 -14.35 -17.61
C GLY A 322 -24.55 -14.40 -17.92
N ALA A 323 -24.02 -13.30 -18.45
CA ALA A 323 -22.62 -13.21 -18.84
C ALA A 323 -21.71 -13.04 -17.61
N PRO A 324 -20.48 -13.59 -17.66
CA PRO A 324 -19.47 -13.34 -16.64
C PRO A 324 -19.17 -11.83 -16.52
N GLU A 325 -18.82 -11.40 -15.31
CA GLU A 325 -18.41 -10.03 -15.04
C GLU A 325 -17.09 -9.69 -15.73
N ARG A 326 -17.00 -8.52 -16.37
CA ARG A 326 -15.78 -8.11 -17.07
C ARG A 326 -14.87 -7.35 -16.12
N VAL A 327 -13.62 -7.80 -16.00
CA VAL A 327 -12.54 -7.07 -15.31
C VAL A 327 -11.70 -6.38 -16.36
N LYS A 328 -11.64 -5.05 -16.32
CA LYS A 328 -10.99 -4.25 -17.36
C LYS A 328 -9.51 -4.10 -17.08
N PHE A 329 -8.71 -4.33 -18.11
CA PHE A 329 -7.28 -4.06 -18.16
C PHE A 329 -7.04 -3.06 -19.28
N THR A 330 -6.80 -1.79 -18.94
CA THR A 330 -6.72 -0.70 -19.91
C THR A 330 -5.28 -0.24 -20.10
N SER A 331 -4.83 -0.08 -21.35
CA SER A 331 -3.48 0.43 -21.66
C SER A 331 -2.34 -0.41 -21.04
N CYS A 332 -2.60 -1.68 -20.73
CA CYS A 332 -1.63 -2.56 -20.07
C CYS A 332 -0.73 -3.28 -21.08
N TRP A 333 0.48 -3.64 -20.64
CA TRP A 333 1.45 -4.43 -21.40
C TRP A 333 1.52 -5.86 -20.88
N PHE A 334 1.64 -6.85 -21.77
CA PHE A 334 1.63 -8.28 -21.42
C PHE A 334 2.79 -9.04 -22.08
N GLY A 335 4.04 -8.76 -21.67
CA GLY A 335 5.19 -9.53 -22.14
C GLY A 335 5.49 -9.42 -23.65
N GLY A 336 5.04 -8.35 -24.32
CA GLY A 336 5.20 -8.13 -25.75
C GLY A 336 4.06 -8.68 -26.61
N GLY A 337 3.12 -9.42 -26.02
CA GLY A 337 1.87 -9.78 -26.68
C GLY A 337 1.03 -8.54 -27.01
N THR A 338 0.44 -8.50 -28.20
CA THR A 338 -0.48 -7.42 -28.62
C THR A 338 -1.86 -7.95 -29.04
N ASP A 339 -1.97 -9.25 -29.37
CA ASP A 339 -3.24 -9.89 -29.68
C ASP A 339 -3.95 -10.32 -28.39
N ALA A 340 -5.11 -9.71 -28.12
CA ALA A 340 -5.85 -9.93 -26.88
C ALA A 340 -6.32 -11.38 -26.70
N LYS A 341 -6.62 -12.10 -27.79
CA LYS A 341 -7.07 -13.49 -27.72
C LYS A 341 -5.94 -14.41 -27.27
N THR A 342 -4.76 -14.23 -27.85
CA THR A 342 -3.54 -14.97 -27.51
C THR A 342 -3.12 -14.69 -26.08
N ILE A 343 -3.05 -13.42 -25.68
CA ILE A 343 -2.72 -13.02 -24.30
C ILE A 343 -3.64 -13.70 -23.30
N ARG A 344 -4.96 -13.70 -23.55
CA ARG A 344 -5.93 -14.34 -22.65
C ARG A 344 -5.75 -15.85 -22.57
N ALA A 345 -5.53 -16.52 -23.71
CA ALA A 345 -5.34 -17.97 -23.72
C ALA A 345 -4.07 -18.39 -22.96
N GLU A 346 -3.00 -17.60 -23.04
CA GLU A 346 -1.70 -17.93 -22.45
C GLU A 346 -1.59 -17.51 -20.98
N LEU A 347 -2.02 -16.29 -20.64
CA LEU A 347 -1.75 -15.71 -19.32
C LEU A 347 -2.92 -15.81 -18.34
N PHE A 348 -4.17 -15.92 -18.80
CA PHE A 348 -5.33 -15.77 -17.92
C PHE A 348 -5.95 -17.11 -17.48
N GLU A 349 -6.34 -17.18 -16.20
CA GLU A 349 -7.34 -18.12 -15.63
C GLU A 349 -8.60 -17.33 -15.35
N ASP A 350 -9.58 -17.42 -16.25
CA ASP A 350 -10.84 -16.71 -16.16
C ASP A 350 -12.01 -17.56 -16.72
N ALA A 351 -13.21 -16.98 -16.80
CA ALA A 351 -14.42 -17.63 -17.31
C ALA A 351 -14.29 -18.16 -18.76
N GLY A 352 -13.35 -17.65 -19.55
CA GLY A 352 -13.03 -18.15 -20.88
C GLY A 352 -12.27 -19.48 -20.86
N THR A 353 -11.58 -19.78 -19.75
CA THR A 353 -10.83 -21.03 -19.54
C THR A 353 -11.56 -22.03 -18.64
N ASP A 354 -12.33 -21.56 -17.64
CA ASP A 354 -13.18 -22.39 -16.79
C ASP A 354 -14.56 -21.74 -16.62
N PRO A 355 -15.65 -22.34 -17.14
CA PRO A 355 -17.00 -21.78 -17.04
C PRO A 355 -17.54 -21.70 -15.61
N LYS A 356 -16.87 -22.31 -14.62
CA LYS A 356 -17.21 -22.17 -13.19
C LYS A 356 -16.79 -20.81 -12.62
N ILE A 357 -15.92 -20.08 -13.31
CA ILE A 357 -15.48 -18.75 -12.92
C ILE A 357 -16.49 -17.71 -13.41
N GLY A 358 -16.92 -16.82 -12.53
CA GLY A 358 -17.91 -15.76 -12.81
C GLY A 358 -17.34 -14.46 -13.36
N ALA A 359 -16.04 -14.40 -13.64
CA ALA A 359 -15.31 -13.22 -14.08
C ALA A 359 -14.45 -13.51 -15.31
N VAL A 360 -14.34 -12.53 -16.20
CA VAL A 360 -13.61 -12.64 -17.47
C VAL A 360 -12.75 -11.40 -17.69
N ALA A 361 -11.53 -11.57 -18.20
CA ALA A 361 -10.66 -10.46 -18.52
C ALA A 361 -11.14 -9.73 -19.78
N GLU A 362 -11.23 -8.42 -19.71
CA GLU A 362 -11.48 -7.53 -20.83
C GLU A 362 -10.25 -6.65 -21.08
N LEU A 363 -9.47 -7.00 -22.10
CA LEU A 363 -8.26 -6.26 -22.46
C LEU A 363 -8.61 -5.10 -23.39
N GLN A 364 -8.30 -3.87 -22.99
CA GLN A 364 -8.57 -2.65 -23.75
C GLN A 364 -7.26 -1.91 -24.00
N LYS A 365 -7.02 -1.54 -25.27
CA LYS A 365 -5.82 -0.77 -25.67
C LYS A 365 -4.50 -1.43 -25.23
N VAL A 366 -4.33 -2.73 -25.46
CA VAL A 366 -3.06 -3.42 -25.16
C VAL A 366 -1.89 -2.67 -25.81
N VAL A 367 -0.88 -2.31 -25.03
CA VAL A 367 0.28 -1.58 -25.53
C VAL A 367 1.38 -2.54 -25.99
N ALA A 368 2.15 -2.16 -27.01
CA ALA A 368 3.21 -3.00 -27.58
C ALA A 368 4.51 -2.98 -26.77
N THR A 369 4.75 -1.91 -26.01
CA THR A 369 5.95 -1.69 -25.20
C THR A 369 5.59 -1.53 -23.74
N PRO A 370 6.48 -1.93 -22.80
CA PRO A 370 6.30 -1.66 -21.38
C PRO A 370 6.06 -0.17 -21.14
N VAL A 371 5.13 0.14 -20.23
CA VAL A 371 4.82 1.49 -19.76
C VAL A 371 5.96 2.03 -18.89
N GLY A 372 6.59 1.16 -18.08
CA GLY A 372 7.83 1.44 -17.34
C GLY A 372 7.67 2.35 -16.12
N MET A 373 6.43 2.61 -15.68
CA MET A 373 6.19 3.53 -14.56
C MET A 373 6.55 2.94 -13.19
N GLY A 374 6.47 1.61 -13.02
CA GLY A 374 6.70 0.90 -11.76
C GLY A 374 8.15 0.56 -11.44
N GLY A 375 9.09 0.86 -12.34
CA GLY A 375 10.47 0.39 -12.23
C GLY A 375 10.99 -0.10 -13.58
N GLY A 376 12.32 -0.27 -13.70
CA GLY A 376 13.00 -0.43 -14.98
C GLY A 376 12.47 -1.57 -15.84
N ALA A 377 12.16 -1.26 -17.10
CA ALA A 377 11.74 -2.20 -18.14
C ALA A 377 12.91 -3.05 -18.69
N ARG A 378 13.92 -3.37 -17.86
CA ARG A 378 15.13 -4.06 -18.32
C ARG A 378 14.82 -5.40 -18.97
#